data_AF-A0A1G3MPF5-F1
#
_entry.id   AF-A0A1G3MPF5-F1
#
_cell.length_a   1.000
_cell.length_b   1.000
_cell.length_c   1.000
_cell.angle_alpha   90.00
_cell.angle_beta   90.00
_cell.angle_gamma   90.00
#
_symmetry.space_group_name_H-M   'P 1'
#
loop_
_entity.id
_entity.type
_entity.pdbx_description
1 polymer ?
#
loop_
_entity_poly.entity_id
_entity_poly.type
_entity_poly.pdbx_seq_one_letter_code
_entity_poly.pdbx_strand_id
1 'polypeptide(L)'
;MNIDNAMLAYNNRPLQTPVARQAALQGSGVHVIPNEPVNRNSPLYAQCQEFESLFVQMMLKEMRATVHKGELMNGGNAEDIFEDMLYQERARDMTKASGFGLADSVYRELSRASLAVPATDLD
;
A
#
# COMPACT_ATOMS: atom_id res chain seq x y z
N MET A 1 -40.72 25.22 -18.16
CA MET A 1 -39.58 24.29 -18.27
C MET A 1 -39.78 23.25 -17.18
N ASN A 2 -40.42 22.12 -17.49
CA ASN A 2 -40.75 21.10 -16.49
C ASN A 2 -39.55 20.19 -16.31
N ILE A 3 -39.00 20.16 -15.10
CA ILE A 3 -37.91 19.26 -14.79
C ILE A 3 -38.53 17.88 -14.52
N ASP A 4 -38.82 17.12 -15.57
CA ASP A 4 -39.23 15.71 -15.52
C ASP A 4 -38.35 14.88 -14.58
N ASN A 5 -39.00 14.11 -13.71
CA ASN A 5 -38.36 13.26 -12.71
C ASN A 5 -37.39 12.23 -13.33
N ALA A 6 -37.56 11.93 -14.62
CA ALA A 6 -36.70 11.05 -15.39
C ALA A 6 -35.27 11.59 -15.60
N MET A 7 -35.09 12.92 -15.69
CA MET A 7 -33.75 13.52 -15.81
C MET A 7 -33.06 13.71 -14.46
N LEU A 8 -33.82 13.86 -13.37
CA LEU A 8 -33.26 13.82 -12.00
C LEU A 8 -32.72 12.41 -11.67
N ALA A 9 -33.35 11.37 -12.22
CA ALA A 9 -32.90 9.98 -12.07
C ALA A 9 -31.65 9.61 -12.90
N TYR A 10 -31.17 10.49 -13.78
CA TYR A 10 -29.90 10.27 -14.48
C TYR A 10 -28.70 10.64 -13.61
N ASN A 11 -28.84 11.67 -12.78
CA ASN A 11 -27.74 12.25 -12.01
C ASN A 11 -27.32 11.42 -10.78
N ASN A 12 -28.19 10.54 -10.27
CA ASN A 12 -27.97 9.75 -9.06
C ASN A 12 -28.17 8.24 -9.25
N ARG A 13 -27.75 7.68 -10.39
CA ARG A 13 -27.67 6.21 -10.51
C ARG A 13 -26.44 5.73 -9.75
N PRO A 14 -26.58 4.94 -8.67
CA PRO A 14 -25.41 4.33 -8.05
C PRO A 14 -24.76 3.42 -9.08
N LEU A 15 -23.44 3.55 -9.22
CA LEU A 15 -22.64 2.66 -10.06
C LEU A 15 -22.84 1.23 -9.53
N GLN A 16 -23.68 0.46 -10.21
CA GLN A 16 -23.77 -0.98 -9.98
C GLN A 16 -22.50 -1.58 -10.56
N THR A 17 -21.48 -1.75 -9.71
CA THR A 17 -20.43 -2.71 -10.03
C THR A 17 -21.09 -4.08 -10.08
N PRO A 18 -20.83 -4.91 -11.10
CA PRO A 18 -21.39 -6.24 -11.17
C PRO A 18 -20.83 -7.08 -10.01
N VAL A 19 -21.51 -7.05 -8.87
CA VAL A 19 -21.37 -8.06 -7.85
C VAL A 19 -21.97 -9.35 -8.40
N ALA A 20 -21.09 -10.28 -8.76
CA ALA A 20 -21.35 -11.70 -8.85
C ALA A 20 -22.63 -12.11 -9.62
N ARG A 21 -22.64 -11.90 -10.93
CA ARG A 21 -23.15 -12.94 -11.83
C ARG A 21 -21.97 -13.58 -12.53
N GLN A 22 -21.56 -14.73 -12.00
CA GLN A 22 -20.66 -15.68 -12.65
C GLN A 22 -21.34 -16.20 -13.93
N ALA A 23 -21.42 -15.39 -14.97
CA ALA A 23 -21.87 -15.84 -16.28
C ALA A 23 -21.33 -14.88 -17.34
N ALA A 24 -20.42 -15.38 -18.15
CA ALA A 24 -19.89 -14.77 -19.37
C ALA A 24 -18.97 -13.54 -19.19
N LEU A 25 -17.79 -13.76 -18.61
CA LEU A 25 -16.59 -12.97 -18.91
C LEU A 25 -15.49 -13.90 -19.46
N GLN A 26 -15.83 -14.58 -20.56
CA GLN A 26 -14.89 -15.34 -21.38
C GLN A 26 -14.51 -14.44 -22.56
N GLY A 27 -13.62 -13.47 -22.35
CA GLY A 27 -13.23 -12.58 -23.47
C GLY A 27 -12.39 -11.35 -23.15
N SER A 28 -12.16 -10.99 -21.90
CA SER A 28 -11.20 -9.94 -21.55
C SER A 28 -10.32 -10.46 -20.43
N GLY A 29 -9.01 -10.56 -20.69
CA GLY A 29 -7.99 -11.12 -19.79
C GLY A 29 -7.73 -10.30 -18.52
N VAL A 30 -8.74 -9.60 -18.01
CA VAL A 30 -8.69 -8.92 -16.71
C VAL A 30 -8.97 -9.96 -15.64
N HIS A 31 -7.90 -10.56 -15.12
CA HIS A 31 -7.95 -11.28 -13.87
C HIS A 31 -8.22 -10.26 -12.75
N VAL A 32 -9.49 -10.16 -12.32
CA VAL A 32 -9.85 -9.41 -11.12
C VAL A 32 -9.22 -10.15 -9.94
N ILE A 33 -8.18 -9.55 -9.34
CA ILE A 33 -7.50 -10.10 -8.18
C ILE A 33 -8.55 -10.24 -7.06
N PRO A 34 -8.88 -11.47 -6.61
CA PRO A 34 -9.74 -11.63 -5.44
C PRO A 34 -9.02 -10.97 -4.26
N ASN A 35 -9.73 -10.09 -3.55
CA ASN A 35 -9.24 -9.46 -2.34
C ASN A 35 -9.13 -10.52 -1.24
N GLU A 36 -8.05 -11.30 -1.22
CA GLU A 36 -7.71 -12.19 -0.11
C GLU A 36 -7.65 -11.33 1.18
N PRO A 37 -8.36 -11.68 2.26
CA PRO A 37 -8.33 -10.87 3.48
C PRO A 37 -6.91 -10.86 4.07
N VAL A 38 -6.29 -9.68 4.14
CA VAL A 38 -4.95 -9.52 4.71
C VAL A 38 -5.00 -9.82 6.21
N ASN A 39 -4.23 -10.81 6.65
CA ASN A 39 -4.13 -11.13 8.07
C ASN A 39 -3.08 -10.24 8.74
N ARG A 40 -3.54 -9.13 9.32
CA ARG A 40 -2.70 -8.12 9.98
C ARG A 40 -2.02 -8.58 11.27
N ASN A 41 -2.47 -9.71 11.83
CA ASN A 41 -1.90 -10.28 13.06
C ASN A 41 -0.84 -11.36 12.78
N SER A 42 -0.54 -11.61 11.51
CA SER A 42 0.45 -12.61 11.13
C SER A 42 1.88 -12.07 11.31
N PRO A 43 2.86 -12.93 11.65
CA PRO A 43 4.27 -12.53 11.67
C PRO A 43 4.76 -12.07 10.29
N LEU A 44 4.18 -12.61 9.21
CA LEU A 44 4.45 -12.19 7.84
C LEU A 44 4.03 -10.73 7.60
N TYR A 45 2.86 -10.33 8.08
CA TYR A 45 2.40 -8.96 7.96
C TYR A 45 3.26 -7.99 8.76
N ALA A 46 3.72 -8.37 9.96
CA ALA A 46 4.65 -7.56 10.74
C ALA A 46 5.95 -7.27 9.97
N GLN A 47 6.50 -8.28 9.30
CA GLN A 47 7.68 -8.12 8.43
C GLN A 47 7.38 -7.26 7.19
N CYS A 48 6.20 -7.38 6.60
CA CYS A 48 5.77 -6.51 5.50
C CYS A 48 5.63 -5.05 5.97
N GLN A 49 5.17 -4.83 7.20
CA GLN A 49 5.07 -3.50 7.80
C GLN A 49 6.45 -2.90 8.10
N GLU A 50 7.41 -3.71 8.57
CA GLU A 50 8.80 -3.28 8.73
C GLU A 50 9.41 -2.88 7.40
N PHE A 51 9.17 -3.65 6.33
CA PHE A 51 9.59 -3.28 4.98
C PHE A 51 8.99 -1.95 4.52
N GLU A 52 7.69 -1.74 4.74
CA GLU A 52 7.04 -0.46 4.42
C GLU A 52 7.70 0.70 5.18
N SER A 53 8.09 0.51 6.45
CA SER A 53 8.79 1.55 7.22
C SER A 53 10.15 1.93 6.63
N LEU A 54 10.92 0.95 6.13
CA LEU A 54 12.19 1.20 5.46
C LEU A 54 12.00 1.98 4.15
N PHE A 55 10.95 1.62 3.39
CA PHE A 55 10.60 2.33 2.17
C PHE A 55 10.23 3.79 2.45
N VAL A 56 9.39 4.03 3.46
CA VAL A 56 9.01 5.39 3.89
C VAL A 56 10.23 6.18 4.37
N GLN A 57 11.15 5.55 5.10
CA GLN A 57 12.40 6.19 5.51
C GLN A 57 13.22 6.64 4.28
N MET A 58 13.34 5.78 3.26
CA MET A 58 14.03 6.13 2.02
C MET A 58 13.34 7.29 1.30
N MET A 59 12.01 7.28 1.22
CA MET A 59 11.24 8.39 0.65
C MET A 59 11.51 9.70 1.40
N LEU A 60 11.48 9.70 2.74
CA LEU A 60 11.75 10.88 3.56
C LEU A 60 13.19 11.38 3.37
N LYS A 61 14.14 10.47 3.20
CA LYS A 61 15.54 10.80 2.92
C LYS A 61 15.70 11.48 1.57
N GLU A 62 15.05 10.98 0.52
CA GLU A 62 15.05 11.62 -0.80
C GLU A 62 14.36 12.99 -0.76
N MET A 63 13.22 13.10 -0.06
CA MET A 63 12.55 14.39 0.15
C MET A 63 13.47 15.41 0.83
N ARG A 64 14.20 14.99 1.87
CA ARG A 64 15.19 15.82 2.56
C ARG A 64 16.32 16.24 1.61
N ALA A 65 16.81 15.35 0.76
CA ALA A 65 17.87 15.66 -0.20
C ALA A 65 17.47 16.77 -1.18
N THR A 66 16.16 16.99 -1.42
CA THR A 66 15.68 18.12 -2.24
C THR A 66 15.66 19.47 -1.51
N VAL A 67 15.76 19.47 -0.18
CA VAL A 67 15.79 20.69 0.63
C VAL A 67 17.22 21.25 0.62
N HIS A 68 17.40 22.43 0.05
CA HIS A 68 18.69 23.09 0.00
C HIS A 68 19.09 23.51 1.42
N LYS A 69 20.12 22.87 1.98
CA LYS A 69 20.74 23.30 3.24
C LYS A 69 21.57 24.55 2.96
N GLY A 70 21.17 25.70 3.51
CA GLY A 70 21.98 26.92 3.46
C GLY A 70 23.24 26.80 4.33
N GLU A 71 24.27 27.61 4.08
CA GLU A 71 25.55 27.57 4.82
C GLU A 71 25.41 27.67 6.35
N LEU A 72 24.31 28.28 6.83
CA LEU A 72 23.99 28.44 8.26
C LEU A 72 23.40 27.16 8.92
N MET A 73 22.90 26.21 8.12
CA MET A 73 22.26 24.96 8.55
C MET A 73 23.17 23.76 8.22
N ASN A 74 24.42 23.79 8.69
CA ASN A 74 25.38 22.68 8.58
C ASN A 74 25.81 22.25 9.99
N GLY A 75 24.95 21.56 10.73
CA GLY A 75 25.26 20.96 12.04
C GLY A 75 26.19 19.73 11.95
N GLY A 76 26.73 19.43 10.77
CA GLY A 76 27.79 18.45 10.55
C GLY A 76 27.34 16.99 10.72
N ASN A 77 28.32 16.07 10.81
CA ASN A 77 28.07 14.63 10.83
C ASN A 77 27.19 14.15 12.00
N ALA A 78 27.23 14.86 13.13
CA ALA A 78 26.42 14.51 14.30
C ALA A 78 24.93 14.79 14.03
N GLU A 79 24.62 15.95 13.43
CA GLU A 79 23.25 16.32 13.06
C GLU A 79 22.65 15.29 12.10
N ASP A 80 23.39 14.91 11.05
CA ASP A 80 22.92 13.92 10.08
C ASP A 80 22.60 12.55 10.73
N ILE A 81 23.38 12.11 11.72
CA ILE A 81 23.11 10.86 12.45
C ILE A 81 21.83 10.97 13.29
N PHE A 82 21.66 12.07 14.03
CA PHE A 82 20.46 12.28 14.85
C PHE A 82 19.22 12.43 14.00
N GLU A 83 19.33 13.10 12.86
CA GLU A 83 18.24 13.27 11.91
C GLU A 83 17.89 11.94 11.24
N ASP A 84 18.87 11.12 10.84
CA ASP A 84 18.61 9.78 10.31
C ASP A 84 17.85 8.91 11.32
N MET A 85 18.22 8.94 12.60
CA MET A 85 17.47 8.25 13.67
C MET A 85 16.06 8.84 13.86
N LEU A 86 15.92 10.16 13.77
CA LEU A 86 14.61 10.83 13.87
C LEU A 86 13.68 10.41 12.71
N TYR A 87 14.20 10.36 11.49
CA TYR A 87 13.41 9.91 10.33
C TYR A 87 13.08 8.43 10.39
N GLN A 88 13.95 7.59 10.96
CA GLN A 88 13.64 6.17 11.20
C GLN A 88 12.41 6.01 12.11
N GLU A 89 12.38 6.68 13.25
CA GLU A 89 11.23 6.58 14.15
C GLU A 89 9.98 7.21 13.55
N ARG A 90 10.13 8.35 12.87
CA ARG A 90 9.00 8.97 12.18
C ARG A 90 8.43 8.09 11.07
N ALA A 91 9.27 7.40 10.31
CA ALA A 91 8.84 6.45 9.29
C ALA A 91 8.07 5.28 9.92
N ARG A 92 8.57 4.72 11.03
CA ARG A 92 7.87 3.67 11.79
C ARG A 92 6.51 4.12 12.29
N ASP A 93 6.41 5.32 12.86
CA ASP A 93 5.16 5.87 13.36
C ASP A 93 4.18 6.17 12.22
N MET A 94 4.67 6.71 11.10
CA MET A 94 3.86 6.97 9.91
C MET A 94 3.29 5.68 9.33
N THR A 95 4.10 4.63 9.20
CA THR A 95 3.66 3.31 8.72
C THR A 95 2.63 2.66 9.66
N LYS A 96 2.73 2.88 10.98
CA LYS A 96 1.73 2.37 11.95
C LYS A 96 0.43 3.17 11.95
N ALA A 97 0.50 4.50 11.86
CA ALA A 97 -0.66 5.38 11.96
C ALA A 97 -1.41 5.56 10.64
N SER A 98 -0.68 5.59 9.52
CA SER A 98 -1.21 5.80 8.17
C SER A 98 -0.43 4.88 7.21
N GLY A 99 -0.79 3.60 7.21
CA GLY A 99 -0.19 2.64 6.28
C GLY A 99 -0.44 3.06 4.84
N PHE A 100 0.60 3.08 4.02
CA PHE A 100 0.54 3.47 2.60
C PHE A 100 -0.06 2.37 1.72
N GLY A 101 -0.40 1.22 2.32
CA GLY A 101 -0.97 0.05 1.62
C GLY A 101 0.07 -0.79 0.90
N LEU A 102 1.35 -0.47 1.06
CA LEU A 102 2.45 -1.25 0.49
C LEU A 102 2.58 -2.59 1.22
N ALA A 103 2.45 -2.58 2.55
CA ALA A 103 2.48 -3.80 3.36
C ALA A 103 1.38 -4.80 2.93
N ASP A 104 0.16 -4.31 2.67
CA ASP A 104 -0.95 -5.12 2.18
C ASP A 104 -0.64 -5.74 0.80
N SER A 105 0.00 -4.98 -0.08
CA SER A 105 0.34 -5.42 -1.44
C SER A 105 1.45 -6.49 -1.43
N VAL A 106 2.49 -6.26 -0.63
CA VAL A 106 3.60 -7.22 -0.45
C VAL A 106 3.10 -8.49 0.23
N TYR A 107 2.24 -8.37 1.25
CA TYR A 107 1.64 -9.51 1.93
C TYR A 107 0.86 -10.41 0.96
N ARG A 108 0.05 -9.82 0.07
CA ARG A 108 -0.69 -10.58 -0.95
C ARG A 108 0.24 -11.34 -1.87
N GLU A 109 1.31 -10.70 -2.34
CA GLU A 109 2.28 -11.34 -3.23
C GLU A 109 2.98 -12.52 -2.54
N LEU A 110 3.45 -12.31 -1.31
CA LEU A 110 4.11 -13.35 -0.52
C LEU A 110 3.16 -14.49 -0.15
N SER A 111 1.92 -14.18 0.22
CA SER A 111 0.91 -15.19 0.53
C SER A 111 0.60 -16.06 -0.68
N ARG A 112 0.48 -15.47 -1.88
CA ARG A 112 0.30 -16.20 -3.13
C ARG A 112 1.51 -17.07 -3.46
N ALA A 113 2.72 -16.54 -3.32
CA ALA A 113 3.95 -17.29 -3.57
C ALA A 113 4.11 -18.46 -2.58
N SER A 114 3.72 -18.27 -1.31
CA SER A 114 3.76 -19.33 -0.29
C SER A 114 2.78 -20.48 -0.59
N LEU A 115 1.63 -20.19 -1.20
CA LEU A 115 0.64 -21.19 -1.64
C LEU A 115 1.07 -21.94 -2.91
N ALA A 116 2.07 -21.44 -3.63
CA ALA A 116 2.57 -22.02 -4.88
C ALA A 116 3.74 -23.01 -4.68
N VAL A 117 4.16 -23.29 -3.45
CA VAL A 117 5.10 -24.38 -3.14
C VAL A 117 4.28 -25.66 -2.91
N PRO A 118 4.19 -26.58 -3.89
CA PRO A 118 3.58 -27.88 -3.64
C PRO A 118 4.41 -28.65 -2.62
N ALA A 119 3.73 -29.32 -1.68
CA ALA A 119 4.32 -30.27 -0.74
C ALA A 119 4.74 -31.57 -1.46
N THR A 120 5.70 -31.44 -2.35
CA THR A 120 6.47 -32.50 -3.02
C THR A 120 7.89 -31.96 -2.94
N ASP A 121 8.78 -32.41 -2.05
CA ASP A 121 9.31 -33.76 -2.00
C ASP A 121 9.93 -34.01 -0.62
N LEU A 122 9.33 -34.89 0.20
CA LEU A 122 9.97 -35.58 1.31
C LEU A 122 9.29 -36.96 1.50
N ASP A 123 9.44 -37.80 0.47
CA ASP A 123 9.53 -39.27 0.55
C ASP A 123 10.49 -39.73 -0.55
#